data_AF-A0A498SFL8-F1
#
_entry.id   AF-A0A498SFL8-F1
#
_cell.length_a   1.000
_cell.length_b   1.000
_cell.length_c   1.000
_cell.angle_alpha   90.00
_cell.angle_beta   90.00
_cell.angle_gamma   90.00
#
_symmetry.space_group_name_H-M   'P 1'
#
loop_
_entity.id
_entity.type
_entity.pdbx_description
1 polymer ?
#
loop_
_entity_poly.entity_id
_entity_poly.type
_entity_poly.pdbx_seq_one_letter_code
_entity_poly.pdbx_strand_id
1 'polypeptide(L)'
;MDLCDILIDLGFLHSSSTYLRAAVKSHLQSSGFDTALNIWYKNAQKYRIGAGSDLLIRHTILEKNPNDVFQKKRLQNILGKLDEFGAFYDGLAELVIELLKADMAWEAELIFKKVKIFGRHFREPLFRMQSDLNNLPCVEHFATILLTALLEENRKNTGKYSRRKLLSEEGLMNDFQESSHKSYIRALISIWQPRYNRRQKVEMKKFKTNVDQLRGLIYVTQNVWFELASGANNIESLERLRAWITKYNGNESDSVKNRLEDFFSKSDFNSE
;
A
#
# COMPACT_ATOMS: atom_id res chain seq x y z
N MET A 1 -7.37 -16.01 -30.46
CA MET A 1 -7.68 -14.65 -29.98
C MET A 1 -8.37 -14.82 -28.64
N ASP A 2 -7.80 -14.34 -27.53
CA ASP A 2 -8.42 -14.51 -26.21
C ASP A 2 -9.61 -13.57 -26.06
N LEU A 3 -10.57 -13.93 -25.21
CA LEU A 3 -11.73 -13.08 -24.89
C LEU A 3 -11.33 -11.65 -24.48
N CYS A 4 -10.25 -11.49 -23.71
CA CYS A 4 -9.74 -10.17 -23.35
C CYS A 4 -9.27 -9.36 -24.56
N ASP A 5 -8.58 -9.98 -25.52
CA ASP A 5 -8.11 -9.30 -26.74
C ASP A 5 -9.33 -8.83 -27.55
N ILE A 6 -10.32 -9.71 -27.72
CA ILE A 6 -11.57 -9.42 -28.44
C ILE A 6 -12.32 -8.26 -27.78
N LEU A 7 -12.43 -8.24 -26.46
CA LEU A 7 -13.14 -7.18 -25.74
C LEU A 7 -12.42 -5.82 -25.81
N ILE A 8 -11.08 -5.82 -25.88
CA ILE A 8 -10.31 -4.60 -26.09
C ILE A 8 -10.47 -4.12 -27.54
N ASP A 9 -10.34 -5.01 -28.51
CA ASP A 9 -10.45 -4.68 -29.93
C ASP A 9 -11.84 -4.17 -30.32
N LEU A 10 -12.88 -4.70 -29.68
CA LEU A 10 -14.26 -4.24 -29.84
C LEU A 10 -14.58 -2.95 -29.05
N GLY A 11 -13.62 -2.41 -28.30
CA GLY A 11 -13.78 -1.18 -27.51
C GLY A 11 -14.60 -1.32 -26.23
N PHE A 12 -14.97 -2.55 -25.84
CA PHE A 12 -15.69 -2.80 -24.57
C PHE A 12 -14.78 -2.62 -23.35
N LEU A 13 -13.47 -2.82 -23.50
CA LEU A 13 -12.50 -2.66 -22.43
C LEU A 13 -11.39 -1.68 -22.81
N HIS A 14 -11.12 -0.76 -21.90
CA HIS A 14 -10.03 0.21 -22.05
C HIS A 14 -8.66 -0.39 -21.70
N SER A 15 -8.63 -1.47 -20.90
CA SER A 15 -7.39 -2.15 -20.53
C SER A 15 -7.63 -3.60 -20.12
N SER A 16 -6.59 -4.43 -20.25
CA SER A 16 -6.57 -5.81 -19.75
C SER A 16 -6.61 -5.90 -18.22
N SER A 17 -6.26 -4.83 -17.50
CA SER A 17 -6.31 -4.76 -16.04
C SER A 17 -7.72 -4.96 -15.48
N THR A 18 -8.73 -4.33 -16.11
CA THR A 18 -10.13 -4.44 -15.69
C THR A 18 -10.64 -5.87 -15.88
N TYR A 19 -10.35 -6.46 -17.04
CA TYR A 19 -10.68 -7.86 -17.33
C TYR A 19 -10.05 -8.79 -16.31
N LEU A 20 -8.74 -8.64 -16.07
CA LEU A 20 -7.99 -9.57 -15.23
C LEU A 20 -8.50 -9.56 -13.79
N ARG A 21 -8.80 -8.38 -13.23
CA ARG A 21 -9.41 -8.27 -11.89
C ARG A 21 -10.79 -8.93 -11.84
N ALA A 22 -11.63 -8.71 -12.85
CA ALA A 22 -12.96 -9.31 -12.92
C ALA A 22 -12.89 -10.84 -13.01
N ALA A 23 -12.01 -11.37 -13.86
CA ALA A 23 -11.79 -12.81 -14.02
C ALA A 23 -11.31 -13.44 -12.70
N VAL A 24 -10.32 -12.83 -12.04
CA VAL A 24 -9.82 -13.31 -10.75
C VAL A 24 -10.92 -13.32 -9.69
N LYS A 25 -11.67 -12.22 -9.57
CA LYS A 25 -12.78 -12.13 -8.61
C LYS A 25 -13.81 -13.24 -8.85
N SER A 26 -14.21 -13.46 -10.11
CA SER A 26 -15.17 -14.50 -10.47
C SER A 26 -14.67 -15.88 -10.09
N HIS A 27 -13.43 -16.24 -10.47
CA HIS A 27 -12.89 -17.57 -10.21
C HIS A 27 -12.59 -17.84 -8.73
N LEU A 28 -12.23 -16.82 -7.95
CA LEU A 28 -12.13 -16.96 -6.50
C LEU A 28 -13.47 -17.33 -5.88
N GLN A 29 -14.58 -16.78 -6.40
CA GLN A 29 -15.93 -17.07 -5.90
C GLN A 29 -16.47 -18.43 -6.37
N SER A 30 -16.21 -18.83 -7.63
CA SER A 30 -16.85 -20.00 -8.23
C SER A 30 -15.99 -21.26 -8.25
N SER A 31 -14.67 -21.13 -8.31
CA SER A 31 -13.75 -22.22 -8.73
C SER A 31 -12.54 -22.39 -7.81
N GLY A 32 -12.45 -21.59 -6.75
CA GLY A 32 -11.40 -21.64 -5.75
C GLY A 32 -10.08 -20.99 -6.17
N PHE A 33 -9.17 -20.89 -5.20
CA PHE A 33 -7.91 -20.16 -5.32
C PHE A 33 -6.99 -20.68 -6.43
N ASP A 34 -6.78 -21.99 -6.54
CA ASP A 34 -5.80 -22.54 -7.49
C ASP A 34 -6.21 -22.29 -8.94
N THR A 35 -7.51 -22.39 -9.24
CA THR A 35 -8.08 -22.03 -10.53
C THR A 35 -7.89 -20.54 -10.82
N ALA A 36 -8.24 -19.68 -9.86
CA ALA A 36 -8.07 -18.24 -9.99
C ALA A 36 -6.61 -17.83 -10.21
N LEU A 37 -5.68 -18.43 -9.46
CA LEU A 37 -4.24 -18.20 -9.58
C LEU A 37 -3.73 -18.61 -10.97
N ASN A 38 -4.13 -19.78 -11.47
CA ASN A 38 -3.69 -20.27 -12.77
C ASN A 38 -4.19 -19.39 -13.92
N ILE A 39 -5.45 -18.96 -13.85
CA ILE A 39 -6.05 -18.06 -14.85
C ILE A 39 -5.41 -16.68 -14.76
N TRP A 40 -5.23 -16.16 -13.56
CA TRP A 40 -4.53 -14.91 -13.32
C TRP A 40 -3.13 -14.95 -13.93
N TYR A 41 -2.34 -15.97 -13.57
CA TYR A 41 -0.93 -16.05 -13.96
C TYR A 41 -0.74 -16.12 -15.47
N LYS A 42 -1.54 -16.91 -16.19
CA LYS A 42 -1.50 -16.98 -17.66
C LYS A 42 -1.71 -15.61 -18.31
N ASN A 43 -2.69 -14.86 -17.82
CA ASN A 43 -3.01 -13.53 -18.36
C ASN A 43 -2.01 -12.47 -17.89
N ALA A 44 -1.62 -12.48 -16.62
CA ALA A 44 -0.65 -11.57 -16.03
C ALA A 44 0.70 -11.66 -16.74
N GLN A 45 1.14 -12.88 -17.07
CA GLN A 45 2.36 -13.12 -17.85
C GLN A 45 2.23 -12.61 -19.29
N LYS A 46 1.10 -12.89 -19.97
CA LYS A 46 0.84 -12.46 -21.35
C LYS A 46 0.89 -10.93 -21.48
N TYR A 47 0.20 -10.21 -20.61
CA TYR A 47 0.10 -8.75 -20.66
C TYR A 47 1.17 -8.03 -19.84
N ARG A 48 2.00 -8.77 -19.09
CA ARG A 48 3.02 -8.23 -18.16
C ARG A 48 2.44 -7.23 -17.15
N ILE A 49 1.29 -7.56 -16.57
CA ILE A 49 0.61 -6.72 -15.57
C ILE A 49 0.32 -7.51 -14.29
N GLY A 50 0.45 -6.85 -13.14
CA GLY A 50 0.13 -7.44 -11.83
C GLY A 50 -1.33 -7.34 -11.43
N ALA A 51 -2.20 -6.73 -12.24
CA ALA A 51 -3.60 -6.46 -11.87
C ALA A 51 -4.33 -7.73 -11.38
N GLY A 52 -5.07 -7.61 -10.28
CA GLY A 52 -5.79 -8.74 -9.67
C GLY A 52 -4.96 -9.56 -8.68
N SER A 53 -3.66 -9.32 -8.55
CA SER A 53 -2.85 -9.96 -7.51
C SER A 53 -3.30 -9.57 -6.10
N ASP A 54 -3.79 -8.35 -5.91
CA ASP A 54 -4.35 -7.87 -4.65
C ASP A 54 -5.55 -8.70 -4.20
N LEU A 55 -6.38 -9.19 -5.13
CA LEU A 55 -7.52 -10.07 -4.81
C LEU A 55 -7.04 -11.44 -4.33
N LEU A 56 -6.00 -11.99 -4.96
CA LEU A 56 -5.38 -13.26 -4.54
C LEU A 56 -4.70 -13.12 -3.17
N ILE A 57 -4.01 -12.00 -2.96
CA ILE A 57 -3.37 -11.67 -1.68
C ILE A 57 -4.43 -11.51 -0.59
N ARG A 58 -5.46 -10.71 -0.83
CA ARG A 58 -6.58 -10.51 0.10
C ARG A 58 -7.25 -11.83 0.45
N HIS A 59 -7.55 -12.67 -0.54
CA HIS A 59 -8.11 -14.00 -0.29
C HIS A 59 -7.18 -14.83 0.59
N THR A 60 -5.86 -14.79 0.35
CA THR A 60 -4.88 -15.53 1.16
C THR A 60 -4.82 -15.04 2.62
N ILE A 61 -4.93 -13.73 2.84
CA ILE A 61 -4.89 -13.12 4.18
C ILE A 61 -6.17 -13.43 4.96
N LEU A 62 -7.34 -13.28 4.32
CA LEU A 62 -8.64 -13.43 4.98
C LEU A 62 -9.10 -14.88 5.15
N GLU A 63 -8.45 -15.83 4.46
CA GLU A 63 -8.75 -17.24 4.61
C GLU A 63 -8.41 -17.68 6.04
N LYS A 64 -9.45 -18.04 6.80
CA LYS A 64 -9.36 -18.57 8.17
C LYS A 64 -8.77 -19.97 8.15
N ASN A 65 -7.48 -20.07 7.84
CA ASN A 65 -6.72 -21.30 7.93
C ASN A 65 -5.77 -21.18 9.13
N PRO A 66 -5.81 -22.11 10.10
CA PRO A 66 -4.91 -22.08 11.26
C PRO A 66 -3.43 -22.32 10.89
N ASN A 67 -3.12 -22.64 9.62
CA ASN A 67 -1.77 -22.99 9.19
C ASN A 67 -1.06 -21.84 8.44
N ASP A 68 -0.23 -21.11 9.18
CA ASP A 68 0.74 -20.11 8.70
C ASP A 68 1.59 -20.58 7.52
N VAL A 69 1.93 -21.87 7.44
CA VAL A 69 2.74 -22.43 6.34
C VAL A 69 2.02 -22.31 5.00
N PHE A 70 0.69 -22.44 5.01
CA PHE A 70 -0.11 -22.39 3.80
C PHE A 70 -0.20 -20.97 3.24
N GLN A 71 -0.53 -20.00 4.10
CA GLN A 71 -0.55 -18.58 3.74
C GLN A 71 0.82 -18.13 3.23
N LYS A 72 1.90 -18.53 3.91
CA LYS A 72 3.28 -18.30 3.48
C LYS A 72 3.53 -18.81 2.07
N LYS A 73 3.19 -20.08 1.78
CA LYS A 73 3.41 -20.70 0.46
C LYS A 73 2.62 -19.97 -0.63
N ARG A 74 1.36 -19.61 -0.39
CA ARG A 74 0.53 -18.87 -1.35
C ARG A 74 1.09 -17.49 -1.65
N LEU A 75 1.45 -16.71 -0.63
CA LEU A 75 2.07 -15.39 -0.81
C LEU A 75 3.41 -15.48 -1.54
N GLN A 76 4.24 -16.47 -1.20
CA GLN A 76 5.49 -16.74 -1.93
C GLN A 76 5.25 -17.05 -3.40
N ASN A 77 4.23 -17.85 -3.70
CA ASN A 77 3.89 -18.22 -5.06
C ASN A 77 3.42 -17.00 -5.86
N ILE A 78 2.47 -16.22 -5.33
CA ILE A 78 1.96 -14.99 -5.98
C ILE A 78 3.10 -14.02 -6.29
N LEU A 79 3.91 -13.68 -5.28
CA LEU A 79 5.03 -12.75 -5.45
C LEU A 79 6.14 -13.33 -6.33
N GLY A 80 6.39 -14.64 -6.23
CA GLY A 80 7.30 -15.36 -7.12
C GLY A 80 6.90 -15.20 -8.57
N LYS A 81 5.60 -15.38 -8.87
CA LYS A 81 5.05 -15.19 -10.21
C LYS A 81 5.15 -13.75 -10.70
N LEU A 82 4.86 -12.77 -9.85
CA LEU A 82 5.01 -11.35 -10.18
C LEU A 82 6.47 -10.98 -10.53
N ASP A 83 7.47 -11.60 -9.89
CA ASP A 83 8.88 -11.34 -10.17
C ASP A 83 9.29 -11.82 -11.58
N GLU A 84 8.65 -12.86 -12.11
CA GLU A 84 8.93 -13.41 -13.45
C GLU A 84 8.69 -12.38 -14.58
N PHE A 85 7.86 -11.37 -14.33
CA PHE A 85 7.60 -10.27 -15.27
C PHE A 85 7.83 -8.88 -14.67
N GLY A 86 8.61 -8.79 -13.60
CA GLY A 86 9.11 -7.51 -13.06
C GLY A 86 8.14 -6.74 -12.15
N ALA A 87 7.01 -7.33 -11.76
CA ALA A 87 5.97 -6.71 -10.93
C ALA A 87 6.08 -7.06 -9.43
N PHE A 88 7.22 -7.58 -8.97
CA PHE A 88 7.41 -8.03 -7.59
C PHE A 88 7.12 -6.93 -6.55
N TYR A 89 7.63 -5.71 -6.78
CA TYR A 89 7.44 -4.60 -5.84
C TYR A 89 6.03 -4.01 -5.88
N ASP A 90 5.34 -4.11 -7.02
CA ASP A 90 3.91 -3.80 -7.09
C ASP A 90 3.14 -4.77 -6.19
N GLY A 91 3.41 -6.07 -6.29
CA GLY A 91 2.82 -7.07 -5.39
C GLY A 91 3.10 -6.86 -3.90
N LEU A 92 4.30 -6.38 -3.55
CA LEU A 92 4.61 -6.05 -2.15
C LEU A 92 3.84 -4.82 -1.68
N ALA A 93 3.65 -3.82 -2.53
CA ALA A 93 2.81 -2.67 -2.20
C ALA A 93 1.35 -3.10 -1.99
N GLU A 94 0.84 -3.98 -2.86
CA GLU A 94 -0.49 -4.60 -2.68
C GLU A 94 -0.58 -5.36 -1.35
N LEU A 95 0.44 -6.13 -0.99
CA LEU A 95 0.47 -6.88 0.27
C LEU A 95 0.40 -5.96 1.49
N VAL A 96 1.17 -4.87 1.52
CA VAL A 96 1.11 -3.89 2.62
C VAL A 96 -0.29 -3.31 2.76
N ILE A 97 -0.91 -2.94 1.63
CA ILE A 97 -2.27 -2.39 1.63
C ILE A 97 -3.31 -3.41 2.11
N GLU A 98 -3.29 -4.64 1.60
CA GLU A 98 -4.28 -5.65 1.98
C GLU A 98 -4.09 -6.15 3.42
N LEU A 99 -2.86 -6.10 3.97
CA LEU A 99 -2.63 -6.33 5.41
C LEU A 99 -3.27 -5.24 6.26
N LEU A 100 -3.14 -3.96 5.86
CA LEU A 100 -3.77 -2.86 6.59
C LEU A 100 -5.30 -2.96 6.58
N LYS A 101 -5.90 -3.36 5.46
CA LYS A 101 -7.35 -3.62 5.36
C LYS A 101 -7.82 -4.80 6.20
N ALA A 102 -6.91 -5.69 6.59
CA ALA A 102 -7.19 -6.85 7.42
C ALA A 102 -6.81 -6.61 8.90
N ASP A 103 -6.60 -5.35 9.30
CA ASP A 103 -6.17 -4.95 10.65
C ASP A 103 -4.81 -5.55 11.09
N MET A 104 -3.98 -5.96 10.13
CA MET A 104 -2.63 -6.49 10.34
C MET A 104 -1.58 -5.38 10.18
N ALA A 105 -1.77 -4.28 10.90
CA ALA A 105 -0.96 -3.06 10.76
C ALA A 105 0.52 -3.27 11.07
N TRP A 106 0.82 -4.13 12.04
CA TRP A 106 2.18 -4.42 12.46
C TRP A 106 2.97 -5.19 11.38
N GLU A 107 2.34 -6.18 10.74
CA GLU A 107 2.90 -6.91 9.61
C GLU A 107 3.15 -5.97 8.41
N ALA A 108 2.19 -5.10 8.12
CA ALA A 108 2.30 -4.11 7.05
C ALA A 108 3.48 -3.15 7.29
N GLU A 109 3.60 -2.61 8.50
CA GLU A 109 4.71 -1.73 8.91
C GLU A 109 6.05 -2.45 8.79
N LEU A 110 6.12 -3.71 9.23
CA LEU A 110 7.33 -4.51 9.18
C LEU A 110 7.81 -4.70 7.73
N ILE A 111 6.91 -5.05 6.81
CA ILE A 111 7.25 -5.19 5.38
C ILE A 111 7.69 -3.84 4.81
N PHE A 112 6.92 -2.77 5.06
CA PHE A 112 7.19 -1.43 4.55
C PHE A 112 8.59 -0.95 4.95
N LYS A 113 8.94 -1.06 6.24
CA LYS A 113 10.24 -0.60 6.77
C LYS A 113 11.41 -1.50 6.38
N LYS A 114 11.22 -2.82 6.31
CA LYS A 114 12.33 -3.77 6.06
C LYS A 114 12.64 -3.98 4.59
N VAL A 115 11.64 -3.92 3.71
CA VAL A 115 11.80 -4.20 2.27
C VAL A 115 11.97 -2.91 1.45
N LYS A 116 11.72 -1.73 2.06
CA LYS A 116 11.96 -0.39 1.48
C LYS A 116 11.41 -0.26 0.05
N ILE A 117 10.10 -0.50 -0.06
CA ILE A 117 9.37 -0.45 -1.32
C ILE A 117 9.28 1.00 -1.80
N PHE A 118 9.60 1.27 -3.07
CA PHE A 118 9.53 2.61 -3.63
C PHE A 118 8.09 3.14 -3.71
N GLY A 119 7.91 4.43 -3.43
CA GLY A 119 6.59 5.06 -3.34
C GLY A 119 5.73 4.93 -4.60
N ARG A 120 6.34 4.87 -5.79
CA ARG A 120 5.63 4.69 -7.06
C ARG A 120 4.75 3.43 -7.11
N HIS A 121 5.14 2.37 -6.39
CA HIS A 121 4.42 1.09 -6.38
C HIS A 121 3.12 1.16 -5.56
N PHE A 122 2.99 2.13 -4.65
CA PHE A 122 1.79 2.35 -3.85
C PHE A 122 0.73 3.21 -4.54
N ARG A 123 1.07 3.84 -5.66
CA ARG A 123 0.18 4.78 -6.35
C ARG A 123 -1.17 4.13 -6.69
N GLU A 124 -1.12 3.01 -7.41
CA GLU A 124 -2.31 2.30 -7.86
C GLU A 124 -3.10 1.68 -6.68
N PRO A 125 -2.47 0.96 -5.72
CA PRO A 125 -3.17 0.49 -4.51
C PRO A 125 -3.93 1.58 -3.75
N LEU A 126 -3.32 2.76 -3.58
CA LEU A 126 -3.91 3.89 -2.87
C LEU A 126 -5.08 4.50 -3.65
N PHE A 127 -4.94 4.72 -4.97
CA PHE A 127 -6.03 5.26 -5.77
C PHE A 127 -7.27 4.36 -5.73
N ARG A 128 -7.09 3.04 -5.73
CA ARG A 128 -8.22 2.10 -5.64
C ARG A 128 -8.94 2.14 -4.29
N MET A 129 -8.36 2.71 -3.23
CA MET A 129 -9.07 2.90 -1.97
C MET A 129 -10.14 4.00 -2.07
N GLN A 130 -9.99 4.95 -2.98
CA GLN A 130 -10.92 6.08 -3.14
C GLN A 130 -12.34 5.63 -3.49
N SER A 131 -12.51 4.43 -4.05
CA SER A 131 -13.82 3.93 -4.46
C SER A 131 -14.73 3.49 -3.31
N ASP A 132 -14.22 3.38 -2.08
CA ASP A 132 -14.99 2.90 -0.93
C ASP A 132 -14.57 3.65 0.35
N LEU A 133 -15.53 4.37 0.94
CA LEU A 133 -15.37 5.19 2.15
C LEU A 133 -14.86 4.37 3.35
N ASN A 134 -15.15 3.06 3.39
CA ASN A 134 -14.67 2.18 4.45
C ASN A 134 -13.13 2.03 4.47
N ASN A 135 -12.44 2.46 3.42
CA ASN A 135 -10.97 2.45 3.40
C ASN A 135 -10.34 3.63 4.15
N LEU A 136 -11.11 4.62 4.63
CA LEU A 136 -10.57 5.79 5.31
C LEU A 136 -9.62 5.43 6.48
N PRO A 137 -9.98 4.54 7.42
CA PRO A 137 -9.07 4.13 8.50
C PRO A 137 -7.77 3.49 7.97
N CYS A 138 -7.85 2.72 6.88
CA CYS A 138 -6.69 2.10 6.26
C CYS A 138 -5.72 3.15 5.68
N VAL A 139 -6.24 4.23 5.09
CA VAL A 139 -5.42 5.33 4.54
C VAL A 139 -4.73 6.10 5.67
N GLU A 140 -5.43 6.35 6.78
CA GLU A 140 -4.88 7.02 7.96
C GLU A 140 -3.76 6.20 8.62
N HIS A 141 -3.96 4.89 8.74
CA HIS A 141 -2.92 3.97 9.22
C HIS A 141 -1.71 3.94 8.27
N PHE A 142 -1.95 3.90 6.97
CA PHE A 142 -0.86 3.98 5.98
C PHE A 142 -0.07 5.29 6.11
N ALA A 143 -0.75 6.44 6.27
CA ALA A 143 -0.11 7.74 6.47
C ALA A 143 0.74 7.78 7.75
N THR A 144 0.31 7.08 8.81
CA THR A 144 1.06 6.93 10.06
C THR A 144 2.32 6.09 9.87
N ILE A 145 2.22 4.93 9.19
CA ILE A 145 3.37 4.08 8.85
C ILE A 145 4.38 4.85 8.00
N LEU A 146 3.89 5.58 6.99
CA LEU A 146 4.72 6.41 6.13
C LEU A 146 5.48 7.47 6.95
N LEU A 147 4.79 8.19 7.84
CA LEU A 147 5.39 9.21 8.70
C LEU A 147 6.45 8.63 9.64
N THR A 148 6.19 7.48 10.29
CA THR A 148 7.16 6.87 11.19
C THR A 148 8.42 6.42 10.45
N ALA A 149 8.27 5.80 9.27
CA ALA A 149 9.39 5.40 8.42
C ALA A 149 10.24 6.60 7.98
N LEU A 150 9.59 7.71 7.61
CA LEU A 150 10.22 8.97 7.24
C LEU A 150 11.07 9.57 8.37
N LEU A 151 10.50 9.65 9.57
CA LEU A 151 11.20 10.17 10.75
C LEU A 151 12.42 9.31 11.10
N GLU A 152 12.31 7.98 10.99
CA GLU A 152 13.43 7.07 11.20
C GLU A 152 14.56 7.25 10.17
N GLU A 153 14.24 7.45 8.89
CA GLU A 153 15.26 7.70 7.86
C GLU A 153 15.96 9.05 8.07
N ASN A 154 15.22 10.11 8.40
CA ASN A 154 15.79 11.42 8.70
C ASN A 154 16.71 11.39 9.94
N ARG A 155 16.38 10.59 10.96
CA ARG A 155 17.24 10.36 12.14
C ARG A 155 18.54 9.64 11.81
N LYS A 156 18.53 8.73 10.82
CA LYS A 156 19.74 8.00 10.38
C LYS A 156 20.68 8.89 9.57
N ASN A 157 20.14 9.83 8.81
CA ASN A 157 20.92 10.75 7.99
C ASN A 157 21.53 11.92 8.78
N THR A 158 20.98 12.25 9.96
CA THR A 158 21.43 13.37 10.83
C THR A 158 22.36 12.93 11.97
N GLY A 159 23.13 11.86 11.76
CA GLY A 159 23.97 11.22 12.77
C GLY A 159 24.75 12.19 13.69
N LYS A 160 24.46 12.08 14.99
CA LYS A 160 25.23 12.50 16.21
C LYS A 160 24.67 13.59 17.12
N TYR A 161 23.61 14.33 16.78
CA TYR A 161 23.19 15.48 17.62
C TYR A 161 21.69 15.59 17.95
N SER A 162 21.01 14.49 18.29
CA SER A 162 19.73 14.58 19.00
C SER A 162 19.31 13.23 19.58
N ARG A 163 19.94 12.81 20.68
CA ARG A 163 19.55 11.60 21.42
C ARG A 163 18.72 11.89 22.66
N ARG A 164 18.33 13.15 22.92
CA ARG A 164 17.87 13.56 24.25
C ARG A 164 16.46 14.12 24.39
N LYS A 165 15.63 14.19 23.33
CA LYS A 165 14.32 14.87 23.47
C LYS A 165 13.07 14.15 22.99
N LEU A 166 13.10 12.84 22.76
CA LEU A 166 11.94 12.11 22.25
C LEU A 166 11.67 10.75 22.93
N LEU A 167 12.24 10.51 24.12
CA LEU A 167 11.83 9.39 25.00
C LEU A 167 10.41 9.59 25.58
N SER A 168 9.70 10.66 25.21
CA SER A 168 8.39 11.00 25.75
C SER A 168 7.23 10.80 24.75
N GLU A 169 7.49 10.34 23.52
CA GLU A 169 6.45 10.08 22.50
C GLU A 169 6.28 8.58 22.18
N GLU A 170 6.88 7.68 22.96
CA GLU A 170 6.61 6.22 22.91
C GLU A 170 5.22 5.84 23.47
N GLY A 171 4.38 6.83 23.80
CA GLY A 171 3.08 6.65 24.46
C GLY A 171 1.87 6.39 23.54
N LEU A 172 2.05 6.14 22.24
CA LEU A 172 0.90 5.97 21.31
C LEU A 172 0.73 4.57 20.69
N MET A 173 1.62 3.61 20.98
CA MET A 173 1.55 2.26 20.38
C MET A 173 1.91 1.11 21.35
N ASN A 174 1.90 1.36 22.65
CA ASN A 174 2.07 0.30 23.66
C ASN A 174 0.70 -0.17 24.15
N ASP A 175 0.01 -0.99 23.35
CA ASP A 175 -1.03 -1.94 23.84
C ASP A 175 -1.63 -2.82 22.72
N PHE A 176 -0.82 -3.34 21.81
CA PHE A 176 -1.30 -4.35 20.84
C PHE A 176 -0.61 -5.70 21.06
N GLN A 177 -1.41 -6.56 21.69
CA GLN A 177 -1.16 -7.93 22.08
C GLN A 177 -0.47 -8.76 20.99
N GLU A 178 0.53 -9.52 21.42
CA GLU A 178 1.41 -10.36 20.60
C GLU A 178 0.65 -11.55 20.00
N SER A 179 0.03 -11.36 18.83
CA SER A 179 -0.69 -12.42 18.11
C SER A 179 0.25 -13.32 17.28
N SER A 180 -0.14 -14.58 17.12
CA SER A 180 0.62 -15.66 16.47
C SER A 180 0.96 -15.43 15.00
N HIS A 181 0.34 -14.44 14.33
CA HIS A 181 0.61 -14.05 12.94
C HIS A 181 2.06 -13.57 12.71
N LYS A 182 2.77 -13.27 13.80
CA LYS A 182 4.18 -12.84 13.82
C LYS A 182 5.19 -13.79 13.16
N SER A 183 4.84 -15.06 12.92
CA SER A 183 5.80 -16.07 12.43
C SER A 183 6.07 -16.01 10.92
N TYR A 184 5.02 -16.04 10.09
CA TYR A 184 5.23 -16.30 8.67
C TYR A 184 5.69 -15.07 7.88
N ILE A 185 5.17 -13.87 8.17
CA ILE A 185 5.60 -12.64 7.49
C ILE A 185 7.09 -12.36 7.75
N ARG A 186 7.57 -12.56 8.98
CA ARG A 186 9.02 -12.47 9.28
C ARG A 186 9.84 -13.45 8.45
N ALA A 187 9.35 -14.69 8.31
CA ALA A 187 10.00 -15.70 7.48
C ALA A 187 9.93 -15.40 5.97
N LEU A 188 8.95 -14.62 5.52
CA LEU A 188 8.89 -14.12 4.14
C LEU A 188 9.89 -12.99 3.90
N ILE A 189 9.99 -12.05 4.84
CA ILE A 189 10.93 -10.93 4.76
C ILE A 189 12.36 -11.43 4.66
N SER A 190 12.76 -12.47 5.42
CA SER A 190 14.11 -13.02 5.32
C SER A 190 14.44 -13.61 3.94
N ILE A 191 13.42 -14.00 3.16
CA ILE A 191 13.57 -14.51 1.79
C ILE A 191 13.62 -13.35 0.78
N TRP A 192 12.85 -12.29 1.00
CA TRP A 192 12.76 -11.16 0.08
C TRP A 192 13.87 -10.11 0.29
N GLN A 193 14.33 -9.92 1.52
CA GLN A 193 15.33 -8.92 1.89
C GLN A 193 16.70 -9.13 1.18
N PRO A 194 17.21 -10.35 0.99
CA PRO A 194 18.41 -10.57 0.19
C PRO A 194 18.26 -10.14 -1.27
N ARG A 195 17.05 -10.26 -1.86
CA ARG A 195 16.78 -9.79 -3.24
C ARG A 195 16.90 -8.27 -3.32
N TYR A 196 16.37 -7.57 -2.33
CA TYR A 196 16.53 -6.12 -2.20
C TYR A 196 18.01 -5.72 -2.09
N ASN A 197 18.77 -6.33 -1.18
CA ASN A 197 20.17 -6.00 -0.97
C ASN A 197 21.04 -6.21 -2.23
N ARG A 198 20.70 -7.20 -3.07
CA ARG A 198 21.37 -7.43 -4.36
C ARG A 198 21.06 -6.33 -5.39
N ARG A 199 19.78 -5.94 -5.56
CA ARG A 199 19.40 -4.86 -6.49
C ARG A 199 19.90 -3.49 -6.01
N GLN A 200 19.88 -3.21 -4.71
CA GLN A 200 20.47 -1.99 -4.15
C GLN A 200 21.97 -1.86 -4.44
N LYS A 201 22.78 -2.92 -4.34
CA LYS A 201 24.21 -2.81 -4.68
C LYS A 201 24.44 -2.42 -6.14
N VAL A 202 23.53 -2.78 -7.04
CA VAL A 202 23.58 -2.41 -8.46
C VAL A 202 23.08 -0.97 -8.68
N GLU A 203 21.99 -0.59 -7.99
CA GLU A 203 21.36 0.73 -8.12
C GLU A 203 22.03 1.83 -7.27
N MET A 204 22.73 1.52 -6.19
CA MET A 204 23.47 2.48 -5.34
C MET A 204 24.63 3.14 -6.08
N LYS A 205 25.12 2.55 -7.18
CA LYS A 205 26.04 3.26 -8.11
C LYS A 205 25.35 4.39 -8.89
N LYS A 206 24.02 4.49 -8.85
CA LYS A 206 23.20 5.45 -9.60
C LYS A 206 22.20 6.25 -8.75
N PHE A 207 21.93 5.89 -7.49
CA PHE A 207 20.85 6.48 -6.69
C PHE A 207 21.35 7.43 -5.58
N LYS A 208 21.21 8.74 -5.84
CA LYS A 208 21.06 9.76 -4.80
C LYS A 208 19.61 9.68 -4.31
N THR A 209 19.41 9.73 -2.99
CA THR A 209 18.15 9.53 -2.25
C THR A 209 16.91 10.08 -3.00
N ASN A 210 15.93 9.21 -3.27
CA ASN A 210 14.79 9.48 -4.14
C ASN A 210 13.69 10.33 -3.46
N VAL A 211 14.03 11.59 -3.13
CA VAL A 211 13.15 12.56 -2.48
C VAL A 211 11.86 12.78 -3.29
N ASP A 212 11.94 12.74 -4.62
CA ASP A 212 10.80 12.98 -5.50
C ASP A 212 9.76 11.85 -5.46
N GLN A 213 10.20 10.59 -5.37
CA GLN A 213 9.26 9.47 -5.21
C GLN A 213 8.55 9.49 -3.85
N LEU A 214 9.24 9.99 -2.83
CA LEU A 214 8.69 10.12 -1.49
C LEU A 214 7.67 11.25 -1.43
N ARG A 215 7.99 12.41 -2.02
CA ARG A 215 7.05 13.52 -2.23
C ARG A 215 5.82 13.07 -3.01
N GLY A 216 6.03 12.29 -4.09
CA GLY A 216 4.94 11.71 -4.88
C GLY A 216 4.01 10.81 -4.06
N LEU A 217 4.57 9.94 -3.21
CA LEU A 217 3.76 9.09 -2.33
C LEU A 217 2.97 9.91 -1.31
N ILE A 218 3.60 10.91 -0.70
CA ILE A 218 2.97 11.79 0.29
C ILE A 218 1.79 12.53 -0.33
N TYR A 219 1.98 13.09 -1.52
CA TYR A 219 0.92 13.75 -2.26
C TYR A 219 -0.26 12.82 -2.55
N VAL A 220 0.02 11.60 -3.05
CA VAL A 220 -1.03 10.61 -3.34
C VAL A 220 -1.79 10.23 -2.07
N THR A 221 -1.10 9.97 -0.96
CA THR A 221 -1.74 9.65 0.33
C THR A 221 -2.61 10.81 0.82
N GLN A 222 -2.10 12.05 0.79
CA GLN A 222 -2.86 13.25 1.18
C GLN A 222 -4.14 13.41 0.34
N ASN A 223 -4.02 13.24 -0.97
CA ASN A 223 -5.16 13.39 -1.88
C ASN A 223 -6.21 12.31 -1.64
N VAL A 224 -5.80 11.04 -1.53
CA VAL A 224 -6.71 9.92 -1.25
C VAL A 224 -7.41 10.09 0.10
N TRP A 225 -6.67 10.51 1.13
CA TRP A 225 -7.24 10.80 2.44
C TRP A 225 -8.28 11.92 2.33
N PHE A 226 -7.95 13.04 1.68
CA PHE A 226 -8.87 14.15 1.50
C PHE A 226 -10.16 13.74 0.79
N GLU A 227 -10.10 13.02 -0.34
CA GLU A 227 -11.30 12.58 -1.08
C GLU A 227 -12.21 11.72 -0.20
N LEU A 228 -11.64 10.76 0.54
CA LEU A 228 -12.41 9.87 1.40
C LEU A 228 -13.03 10.60 2.59
N ALA A 229 -12.27 11.46 3.27
CA ALA A 229 -12.74 12.17 4.45
C ALA A 229 -13.78 13.23 4.10
N SER A 230 -13.59 13.97 2.99
CA SER A 230 -14.58 14.93 2.50
C SER A 230 -15.85 14.23 1.97
N GLY A 231 -15.69 13.12 1.23
CA GLY A 231 -16.81 12.31 0.76
C GLY A 231 -17.63 11.67 1.88
N ALA A 232 -16.99 11.33 3.00
CA ALA A 232 -17.66 10.83 4.21
C ALA A 232 -18.16 11.95 5.14
N ASN A 233 -17.91 13.23 4.81
CA ASN A 233 -18.13 14.37 5.70
C ASN A 233 -17.54 14.18 7.12
N ASN A 234 -16.36 13.55 7.20
CA ASN A 234 -15.70 13.23 8.47
C ASN A 234 -14.74 14.36 8.87
N ILE A 235 -15.26 15.31 9.63
CA ILE A 235 -14.52 16.51 10.08
C ILE A 235 -13.28 16.13 10.90
N GLU A 236 -13.42 15.19 11.84
CA GLU A 236 -12.30 14.74 12.70
C GLU A 236 -11.13 14.16 11.87
N SER A 237 -11.45 13.45 10.79
CA SER A 237 -10.45 12.93 9.86
C SER A 237 -9.75 14.05 9.07
N LEU A 238 -10.49 15.06 8.63
CA LEU A 238 -9.94 16.23 7.94
C LEU A 238 -9.04 17.07 8.86
N GLU A 239 -9.39 17.21 10.13
CA GLU A 239 -8.54 17.86 11.14
C GLU A 239 -7.23 17.09 11.35
N ARG A 240 -7.30 15.76 11.45
CA ARG A 240 -6.11 14.91 11.53
C ARG A 240 -5.24 15.02 10.28
N LEU A 241 -5.84 15.11 9.09
CA LEU A 241 -5.11 15.37 7.85
C LEU A 241 -4.43 16.75 7.86
N ARG A 242 -5.11 17.80 8.35
CA ARG A 242 -4.56 19.16 8.48
C ARG A 242 -3.34 19.18 9.41
N ALA A 243 -3.43 18.50 10.56
CA ALA A 243 -2.31 18.33 11.49
C ALA A 243 -1.16 17.55 10.84
N TRP A 244 -1.46 16.49 10.09
CA TRP A 244 -0.47 15.68 9.38
C TRP A 244 0.29 16.49 8.31
N ILE A 245 -0.42 17.29 7.51
CA ILE A 245 0.17 18.19 6.51
C ILE A 245 1.11 19.19 7.19
N THR A 246 0.66 19.82 8.28
CA THR A 246 1.45 20.83 9.00
C THR A 246 2.75 20.24 9.56
N LYS A 247 2.71 18.99 10.02
CA LYS A 247 3.87 18.30 10.59
C LYS A 247 4.95 17.96 9.55
N TYR A 248 4.60 17.80 8.26
CA TYR A 248 5.52 17.28 7.24
C TYR A 248 5.79 18.24 6.08
N ASN A 249 4.83 19.07 5.68
CA ASN A 249 4.98 20.00 4.58
C ASN A 249 5.41 21.37 5.08
N GLY A 250 6.71 21.53 5.30
CA GLY A 250 7.34 22.85 5.21
C GLY A 250 7.32 23.31 3.75
N ASN A 251 6.25 24.01 3.35
CA ASN A 251 6.16 24.88 2.15
C ASN A 251 6.00 24.24 0.74
N GLU A 252 5.67 22.95 0.56
CA GLU A 252 5.69 22.35 -0.80
C GLU A 252 4.46 21.50 -1.24
N SER A 253 3.31 21.55 -0.55
CA SER A 253 2.06 20.94 -1.05
C SER A 253 0.87 21.86 -0.83
N ASP A 254 0.82 22.92 -1.63
CA ASP A 254 -0.21 23.94 -1.49
C ASP A 254 -1.58 23.46 -1.99
N SER A 255 -1.65 22.52 -2.94
CA SER A 255 -2.93 22.14 -3.56
C SER A 255 -3.90 21.41 -2.60
N VAL A 256 -3.46 20.37 -1.88
CA VAL A 256 -4.35 19.67 -0.92
C VAL A 256 -4.63 20.55 0.30
N LYS A 257 -3.64 21.34 0.73
CA LYS A 257 -3.81 22.29 1.83
C LYS A 257 -4.87 23.35 1.48
N ASN A 258 -4.81 23.95 0.29
CA ASN A 258 -5.81 24.93 -0.15
C ASN A 258 -7.20 24.30 -0.23
N ARG A 259 -7.32 23.08 -0.77
CA ARG A 259 -8.61 22.35 -0.81
C ARG A 259 -9.18 22.08 0.58
N LEU A 260 -8.33 21.81 1.58
CA LEU A 260 -8.74 21.65 2.97
C LEU A 260 -9.26 22.96 3.56
N GLU A 261 -8.51 24.05 3.40
CA GLU A 261 -8.94 25.36 3.90
C GLU A 261 -10.23 25.84 3.21
N ASP A 262 -10.38 25.59 1.90
CA ASP A 262 -11.62 25.87 1.16
C ASP A 262 -12.80 25.04 1.66
N PHE A 263 -12.56 23.78 2.05
CA PHE A 263 -13.59 22.91 2.61
C PHE A 263 -14.10 23.46 3.95
N PHE A 264 -13.18 23.78 4.87
CA PHE A 264 -13.55 24.36 6.18
C PHE A 264 -14.22 25.72 6.04
N SER A 265 -13.73 26.57 5.12
CA SER A 265 -14.36 27.87 4.86
C SER A 265 -15.79 27.71 4.37
N LYS A 266 -16.09 26.72 3.52
CA LYS A 266 -17.45 26.45 3.00
C LYS A 266 -18.37 25.78 4.01
N SER A 267 -17.84 24.97 4.94
CA SER A 267 -18.65 24.36 6.00
C SER A 267 -19.12 25.39 7.02
N ASP A 268 -18.28 26.38 7.34
CA ASP A 268 -18.62 27.45 8.28
C ASP A 268 -19.77 28.33 7.74
N PHE A 269 -19.83 28.56 6.43
CA PHE A 269 -20.93 29.29 5.77
C PHE A 269 -22.28 28.54 5.72
N ASN A 270 -22.30 27.21 5.89
CA ASN A 270 -23.54 26.41 5.90
C ASN A 270 -24.06 26.12 7.32
N SER A 271 -23.40 26.69 8.35
CA SER A 271 -23.70 26.49 9.76
C SER A 271 -24.44 27.68 10.40
N GLU A 272 -24.66 28.76 9.64
CA GLU A 272 -25.49 29.93 9.99
C GLU A 272 -26.88 29.85 9.35
#